data_AF-A0A2M8LV41-F1
#
_entry.id   AF-A0A2M8LV41-F1
#
_cell.length_a   1.000
_cell.length_b   1.000
_cell.length_c   1.000
_cell.angle_alpha   90.00
_cell.angle_beta   90.00
_cell.angle_gamma   90.00
#
_symmetry.space_group_name_H-M   'P 1'
#
loop_
_entity.id
_entity.type
_entity.pdbx_description
1 polymer ?
#
loop_
_entity_poly.entity_id
_entity_poly.type
_entity_poly.pdbx_seq_one_letter_code
_entity_poly.pdbx_strand_id
1 'polypeptide(L)'
;MTITARRLFVRWARAADGTVVTVEAGGCSEGFPKLAPYLAPHARTASVGASRWTVLPLREALDAASAAIAADPELTRCAEPGCLRCEHAIAGGPLGEDRPG
;
A
#
# COMPACT_ATOMS: atom_id res chain seq x y z
N MET A 1 -5.33 10.70 -2.02
CA MET A 1 -3.97 11.28 -2.07
C MET A 1 -3.01 10.18 -1.67
N THR A 2 -2.40 9.52 -2.65
CA THR A 2 -1.46 8.42 -2.45
C THR A 2 -0.04 8.98 -2.53
N ILE A 3 0.82 8.55 -1.61
CA ILE A 3 2.24 8.93 -1.52
C ILE A 3 3.08 8.40 -2.70
N THR A 4 2.56 7.42 -3.44
CA THR A 4 3.28 6.79 -4.54
C THR A 4 2.76 7.33 -5.86
N ALA A 5 3.64 7.84 -6.73
CA ALA A 5 3.31 8.28 -8.10
C ALA A 5 2.99 7.12 -9.07
N ARG A 6 2.43 6.02 -8.56
CA ARG A 6 2.03 4.85 -9.35
C ARG A 6 0.55 4.94 -9.70
N ARG A 7 0.20 4.62 -10.95
CA ARG A 7 -1.19 4.34 -11.32
C ARG A 7 -1.67 3.17 -10.45
N LEU A 8 -2.76 3.39 -9.72
CA LEU A 8 -3.37 2.34 -8.91
C LEU A 8 -3.95 1.28 -9.85
N PHE A 9 -3.86 0.01 -9.46
CA PHE A 9 -4.46 -1.04 -10.25
C PHE A 9 -5.96 -1.10 -9.99
N VAL A 10 -6.70 -1.50 -11.01
CA VAL A 10 -8.16 -1.57 -10.95
C VAL A 10 -8.60 -2.99 -10.58
N ARG A 11 -9.49 -3.10 -9.60
CA ARG A 11 -10.16 -4.36 -9.20
C ARG A 11 -11.66 -4.26 -9.33
N TRP A 12 -12.34 -5.39 -9.36
CA TRP A 12 -13.80 -5.44 -9.20
C TRP A 12 -14.19 -5.53 -7.73
N ALA A 13 -15.21 -4.77 -7.34
CA ALA A 13 -15.88 -4.86 -6.05
C ALA A 13 -17.38 -5.02 -6.27
N ARG A 14 -18.04 -5.75 -5.38
CA ARG A 14 -19.50 -5.80 -5.34
C ARG A 14 -20.01 -4.66 -4.47
N ALA A 15 -20.74 -3.74 -5.07
CA ALA A 15 -21.42 -2.66 -4.37
C ALA A 15 -22.61 -3.21 -3.55
N ALA A 16 -23.11 -2.40 -2.61
CA ALA A 16 -24.17 -2.80 -1.68
C ALA A 16 -25.48 -3.17 -2.39
N ASP A 17 -25.70 -2.64 -3.59
CA ASP A 17 -26.84 -2.93 -4.48
C ASP A 17 -26.63 -4.20 -5.34
N GLY A 18 -25.50 -4.89 -5.18
CA GLY A 18 -25.14 -6.07 -5.94
C GLY A 18 -24.39 -5.81 -7.24
N THR A 19 -24.24 -4.55 -7.66
CA THR A 19 -23.54 -4.15 -8.89
C THR A 19 -22.03 -4.42 -8.79
N VAL A 20 -21.41 -4.89 -9.87
CA VAL A 20 -19.95 -5.03 -9.94
C VAL A 20 -19.35 -3.73 -10.45
N VAL A 21 -18.54 -3.06 -9.63
CA VAL A 21 -17.87 -1.80 -9.94
C VAL A 21 -16.36 -1.98 -9.97
N THR A 22 -15.68 -1.13 -10.72
CA THR A 22 -14.21 -1.06 -10.72
C THR A 22 -13.72 -0.09 -9.65
N VAL A 23 -12.74 -0.50 -8.84
CA VAL A 23 -12.14 0.30 -7.77
C VAL A 23 -10.62 0.34 -7.92
N GLU A 24 -10.02 1.49 -7.64
CA GLU A 24 -8.58 1.61 -7.50
C GLU A 24 -8.12 0.94 -6.20
N ALA A 25 -7.12 0.06 -6.30
CA ALA A 25 -6.55 -0.66 -5.17
C ALA A 25 -5.04 -0.46 -5.09
N GLY A 26 -4.53 -0.43 -3.86
CA GLY A 26 -3.10 -0.58 -3.56
C GLY A 26 -2.71 -2.05 -3.42
N GLY A 27 -1.41 -2.34 -3.29
CA GLY A 27 -0.89 -3.71 -3.17
C GLY A 27 -1.39 -4.45 -1.92
N CYS A 28 -0.80 -5.59 -1.59
CA CYS A 28 -1.31 -6.49 -0.54
C CYS A 28 -1.15 -6.01 0.92
N SER A 29 -0.74 -4.76 1.18
CA SER A 29 -0.33 -4.19 2.47
C SER A 29 0.79 -4.90 3.23
N GLU A 30 1.09 -6.18 2.98
CA GLU A 30 2.15 -6.93 3.67
C GLU A 30 3.57 -6.40 3.42
N GLY A 31 3.76 -5.57 2.40
CA GLY A 31 5.01 -4.83 2.18
C GLY A 31 5.16 -3.58 3.06
N PHE A 32 4.08 -3.06 3.65
CA PHE A 32 4.09 -1.80 4.39
C PHE A 32 5.04 -1.79 5.61
N PRO A 33 5.18 -2.87 6.41
CA PRO A 33 6.12 -2.89 7.53
C PRO A 33 7.58 -2.61 7.14
N LYS A 34 7.97 -2.81 5.87
CA LYS A 34 9.32 -2.50 5.36
C LYS A 34 9.63 -1.00 5.39
N LEU A 35 8.62 -0.13 5.50
CA LEU A 35 8.81 1.31 5.69
C LEU A 35 9.19 1.68 7.14
N ALA A 36 9.03 0.76 8.10
CA ALA A 36 9.26 1.06 9.51
C ALA A 36 10.65 1.64 9.81
N PRO A 37 11.77 1.16 9.23
CA PRO A 37 13.09 1.75 9.48
C PRO A 37 13.21 3.21 9.01
N TYR A 38 12.50 3.59 7.95
CA TYR A 38 12.50 4.94 7.39
C TYR A 38 11.60 5.89 8.18
N LEU A 39 10.55 5.36 8.82
CA LEU A 39 9.60 6.14 9.62
C LEU A 39 10.02 6.24 11.10
N ALA A 40 10.78 5.27 11.60
CA ALA A 40 11.22 5.19 12.99
C ALA A 40 11.87 6.48 13.53
N PRO A 41 12.70 7.22 12.77
CA PRO A 41 13.29 8.48 13.25
C PRO A 41 12.27 9.56 13.58
N HIS A 42 11.07 9.50 12.97
CA HIS A 42 10.01 10.48 13.15
C HIS A 42 8.90 9.97 14.08
N ALA A 43 8.94 8.70 14.45
CA ALA A 43 7.90 8.04 15.23
C ALA A 43 7.99 8.40 16.72
N ARG A 44 6.85 8.79 17.30
CA ARG A 44 6.66 8.89 18.75
C ARG A 44 5.71 7.80 19.19
N THR A 45 6.10 7.02 20.20
CA THR A 45 5.25 5.93 20.69
C THR A 45 4.72 6.22 22.09
N ALA A 46 3.45 5.91 22.33
CA ALA A 46 2.82 6.03 23.64
C ALA A 46 1.91 4.83 23.92
N SER A 47 1.77 4.45 25.18
CA SER A 47 0.77 3.48 25.63
C SER A 47 -0.47 4.21 26.10
N VAL A 48 -1.62 3.92 25.51
CA VAL A 48 -2.93 4.50 25.85
C VAL A 48 -3.87 3.36 26.24
N GLY A 49 -4.08 3.18 27.54
CA GLY A 49 -4.75 1.98 28.07
C GLY A 49 -3.98 0.71 27.70
N ALA A 50 -4.66 -0.26 27.07
CA ALA A 50 -4.05 -1.49 26.56
C ALA A 50 -3.49 -1.37 25.12
N SER A 51 -3.54 -0.18 24.52
CA SER A 51 -3.15 0.03 23.12
C SER A 51 -1.79 0.73 23.01
N ARG A 52 -0.95 0.27 22.07
CA ARG A 52 0.30 0.94 21.71
C ARG A 52 0.09 1.82 20.49
N TRP A 53 0.27 3.12 20.66
CA TRP A 53 0.10 4.10 19.59
C TRP A 53 1.46 4.47 19.02
N THR A 54 1.51 4.64 17.70
CA THR A 54 2.64 5.23 16.98
C THR A 54 2.14 6.48 16.29
N VAL A 55 2.69 7.62 16.66
CA VAL A 55 2.34 8.95 16.14
C VAL A 55 3.47 9.42 15.24
N LEU A 56 3.11 9.82 14.02
CA LEU A 56 4.03 10.28 13.01
C LEU A 56 3.64 11.71 12.59
N PRO A 57 4.55 12.69 12.65
CA PRO A 57 4.37 13.98 12.02
C PRO A 57 4.11 13.78 10.53
N LEU A 58 2.99 14.32 10.03
CA LEU A 58 2.50 14.00 8.69
C LEU A 58 3.55 14.30 7.63
N ARG A 59 4.07 15.53 7.59
CA ARG A 59 5.01 15.97 6.55
C ARG A 59 6.26 15.08 6.51
N GLU A 60 6.89 14.88 7.65
CA GLU A 60 8.12 14.12 7.79
C GLU A 60 7.91 12.64 7.41
N ALA A 61 6.78 12.05 7.79
CA ALA A 61 6.44 10.71 7.39
C ALA A 61 6.16 10.58 5.88
N LEU A 62 5.48 11.56 5.29
CA LEU A 62 5.24 11.62 3.84
C LEU A 62 6.58 11.73 3.09
N ASP A 63 7.45 12.64 3.51
CA ASP A 63 8.73 12.92 2.84
C ASP A 63 9.66 11.69 2.95
N ALA A 64 9.80 11.11 4.14
CA ALA A 64 10.62 9.92 4.36
C ALA A 64 10.11 8.69 3.57
N ALA A 65 8.80 8.44 3.60
CA ALA A 65 8.22 7.33 2.85
C ALA A 65 8.34 7.54 1.33
N SER A 66 8.08 8.75 0.84
CA SER A 66 8.20 9.09 -0.59
C SER A 66 9.64 8.88 -1.07
N ALA A 67 10.62 9.38 -0.31
CA ALA A 67 12.04 9.25 -0.66
C ALA A 67 12.48 7.78 -0.68
N ALA A 68 12.06 6.98 0.33
CA ALA A 68 12.38 5.56 0.38
C ALA A 68 11.78 4.78 -0.81
N ILE A 69 10.51 5.03 -1.13
CA ILE A 69 9.81 4.36 -2.24
C ILE A 69 10.36 4.81 -3.60
N ALA A 70 10.79 6.06 -3.73
CA ALA A 70 11.41 6.56 -4.95
C ALA A 70 12.80 5.95 -5.18
N ALA A 71 13.58 5.75 -4.11
CA ALA A 71 14.90 5.12 -4.17
C ALA A 71 14.82 3.61 -4.44
N ASP A 72 13.85 2.92 -3.84
CA ASP A 72 13.58 1.50 -4.07
C ASP A 72 12.07 1.26 -4.29
N PRO A 73 11.63 1.20 -5.55
CA PRO A 73 10.23 0.93 -5.86
C PRO A 73 9.76 -0.47 -5.45
N GLU A 74 10.67 -1.43 -5.21
CA GLU A 74 10.35 -2.79 -4.77
C GLU A 74 10.15 -2.88 -3.24
N LEU A 75 10.48 -1.81 -2.52
CA LEU A 75 10.32 -1.71 -1.06
C LEU A 75 8.89 -2.03 -0.59
N THR A 76 7.88 -1.70 -1.39
CA THR A 76 6.47 -1.94 -1.07
C THR A 76 5.95 -3.31 -1.52
N ARG A 77 6.78 -4.13 -2.19
CA ARG A 77 6.46 -5.52 -2.51
C ARG A 77 6.50 -6.35 -1.23
N CYS A 78 5.56 -7.27 -1.04
CA CYS A 78 5.67 -8.26 0.03
C CYS A 78 6.78 -9.29 -0.23
N ALA A 79 7.07 -10.14 0.75
CA ALA A 79 8.06 -11.21 0.60
C ALA A 79 7.53 -12.44 -0.15
N GLU A 80 6.21 -12.54 -0.34
CA GLU A 80 5.57 -13.69 -0.98
C GLU A 80 5.90 -13.74 -2.48
N PRO A 81 6.63 -14.77 -2.95
CA PRO A 81 6.88 -14.95 -4.38
C PRO A 81 5.57 -15.17 -5.13
N GLY A 82 5.38 -14.53 -6.29
CA GLY A 82 4.15 -14.71 -7.07
C GLY A 82 2.92 -14.02 -6.49
N CYS A 83 3.07 -13.04 -5.58
CA CYS A 83 1.94 -12.31 -5.05
C CYS A 83 1.24 -11.50 -6.14
N LEU A 84 0.14 -12.04 -6.69
CA LEU A 84 -0.66 -11.42 -7.75
C LEU A 84 -1.07 -9.97 -7.42
N ARG A 85 -1.35 -9.68 -6.14
CA ARG A 85 -1.68 -8.32 -5.69
C ARG A 85 -0.52 -7.34 -5.85
N CYS A 86 0.70 -7.78 -5.56
CA CYS A 86 1.89 -6.96 -5.78
C CYS A 86 2.25 -6.87 -7.26
N GLU A 87 2.13 -7.95 -8.01
CA GLU A 87 2.42 -7.97 -9.45
C GLU A 87 1.49 -7.04 -10.23
N HIS A 88 0.18 -7.10 -9.98
CA HIS A 88 -0.79 -6.19 -10.58
C HIS A 88 -0.57 -4.74 -10.15
N ALA A 89 -0.17 -4.51 -8.89
CA ALA A 89 0.15 -3.17 -8.40
C ALA A 89 1.39 -2.56 -9.06
N ILE A 90 2.40 -3.38 -9.35
CA ILE A 90 3.63 -2.95 -10.01
C ILE A 90 3.38 -2.76 -11.51
N ALA A 91 2.57 -3.61 -12.13
CA ALA A 91 2.18 -3.51 -13.54
C ALA A 91 1.21 -2.34 -13.84
N GLY A 92 0.58 -1.76 -12.81
CA GLY A 92 -0.37 -0.65 -12.97
C GLY A 92 -1.75 -1.05 -13.50
N GLY A 93 -2.15 -2.32 -13.31
CA GLY A 93 -3.42 -2.86 -13.78
C GLY A 93 -3.46 -4.39 -13.82
N PRO A 94 -4.64 -5.01 -14.03
CA PRO A 94 -4.75 -6.44 -14.25
C PRO A 94 -3.95 -6.86 -15.50
N LEU A 95 -3.12 -7.89 -15.35
CA LEU A 95 -2.37 -8.51 -16.45
C LEU A 95 -3.28 -9.54 -17.14
N GLY A 96 -4.10 -9.11 -18.09
CA GLY A 96 -4.92 -10.03 -18.90
C GLY A 96 -6.27 -10.41 -18.29
N GLU A 97 -7.06 -11.12 -19.11
CA GLU A 97 -8.52 -11.29 -19.06
C GLU A 97 -9.04 -12.19 -17.93
N ASP A 98 -8.84 -11.78 -16.67
CA ASP A 98 -9.47 -12.46 -15.53
C ASP A 98 -10.89 -11.93 -15.29
N ARG A 99 -11.83 -12.26 -16.19
CA ARG A 99 -13.27 -12.10 -15.93
C ARG A 99 -13.75 -13.33 -15.14
N PRO A 100 -14.28 -13.19 -13.90
CA PRO A 100 -15.07 -14.27 -13.32
C PRO A 100 -16.37 -14.38 -14.12
N GLY A 101 -16.64 -15.59 -14.65
CA GLY A 101 -17.92 -15.95 -15.27
C GLY A 101 -19.08 -15.89 -14.29
#